data_AF-A0AAJ6XQI3-F1
#
_entry.id   AF-A0AAJ6XQI3-F1
#
_cell.length_a   1.000
_cell.length_b   1.000
_cell.length_c   1.000
_cell.angle_alpha   90.00
_cell.angle_beta   90.00
_cell.angle_gamma   90.00
#
_symmetry.space_group_name_H-M   'P 1'
#
loop_
_entity.id
_entity.type
_entity.pdbx_description
1 polymer ?
#
loop_
_entity_poly.entity_id
_entity_poly.type
_entity_poly.pdbx_seq_one_letter_code
_entity_poly.pdbx_strand_id
1 'polypeptide(L)'
;MGGYSWGSAFDSKSGQMIMVALLLMVGSFYTGTLFGNNNASIYVSQLSSSSNSSSSYGIYTFTNKVALAYRQTPIVIPESGMNVCPLKFNEYIPCHDVAYVKTLFPSLDLSRREELERHCPPLEKRLFCLVPLPEDYKLPIKWPTSWDYMWRSNVNHTHLAEVKGGQNWVHEKDQLWWFPGGGTHFKHGAADYIERLGNMITDDTGDLHSAGVVQVLDVGCGVASFSAYLLPLDIQTMSFAPRDGHENQIQFALERGIGAMTAAISTKQLPYPSSSFEMVHCSRCRVDWHENGGILIKEVNRLLRDNGYFVYSAPPAYRKDKDYPLIWDKLVNLTSAMCWKLVARKVQTAIWVKQENESCLLHNAEVKQINICDTVDDMKPSWKTPLRNCIPRRSAQTNPQKLPPRPDRLSVYSKSLSKIGITEEEFSSDAIFWKNQAGHYWKLMNINETDIRNVMDMNAFIGGFAVALNSLPVWVMNIVPVSMNNTLSAIYDRGLIGAFHDWCEPFSTYPRTYDLLHANHLFTHYKDHGEGCLLEDIMLEMDRIIRPQGFIIIRDEESITSRVQHLAPKFLWEVESHVLENKEKKTEAVLICRKKFWALV
;
A
#
# COMPACT_ATOMS: atom_id res chain seq x y z
N MET A 1 46.20 -12.87 56.56
CA MET A 1 45.04 -13.36 57.33
C MET A 1 43.79 -12.86 56.65
N GLY A 2 42.90 -13.77 56.25
CA GLY A 2 41.66 -13.44 55.55
C GLY A 2 41.29 -14.54 54.55
N GLY A 3 40.85 -15.70 55.06
CA GLY A 3 40.33 -16.79 54.23
C GLY A 3 38.88 -16.55 53.84
N TYR A 4 38.54 -16.83 52.58
CA TYR A 4 37.16 -16.88 52.10
C TYR A 4 36.61 -18.30 52.24
N SER A 5 35.56 -18.42 53.04
CA SER A 5 34.74 -19.61 53.22
C SER A 5 33.86 -19.83 51.98
N TRP A 6 33.96 -21.01 51.37
CA TRP A 6 32.95 -21.52 50.44
C TRP A 6 31.81 -22.14 51.25
N GLY A 7 30.69 -21.42 51.33
CA GLY A 7 29.43 -21.92 51.88
C GLY A 7 28.66 -22.72 50.85
N SER A 8 28.46 -24.01 51.13
CA SER A 8 27.52 -24.89 50.45
C SER A 8 26.07 -24.51 50.79
N ALA A 9 25.22 -24.37 49.78
CA ALA A 9 23.77 -24.40 49.96
C ALA A 9 23.08 -24.91 48.69
N PHE A 10 23.28 -26.18 48.34
CA PHE A 10 22.27 -26.93 47.60
C PHE A 10 21.45 -27.71 48.61
N ASP A 11 20.34 -27.10 49.03
CA ASP A 11 19.36 -27.73 49.91
C ASP A 11 18.82 -28.99 49.22
N SER A 12 19.03 -30.14 49.85
CA SER A 12 18.69 -31.47 49.32
C SER A 12 17.20 -31.60 48.93
N LYS A 13 16.33 -30.77 49.52
CA LYS A 13 14.90 -30.72 49.18
C LYS A 13 14.61 -30.00 47.86
N SER A 14 15.42 -28.99 47.51
CA SER A 14 15.29 -28.26 46.25
C SER A 14 15.75 -29.11 45.06
N GLY A 15 16.84 -29.87 45.23
CA GLY A 15 17.31 -30.82 44.22
C GLY A 15 16.32 -31.95 43.92
N GLN A 16 15.65 -32.48 44.95
CA GLN A 16 14.61 -33.49 44.76
C GLN A 16 13.38 -32.96 44.00
N MET A 17 12.94 -31.73 44.28
CA MET A 17 11.82 -31.11 43.56
C MET A 17 12.14 -30.86 42.09
N ILE A 18 13.37 -30.42 41.78
CA ILE A 18 13.81 -30.21 40.40
C ILE A 18 13.89 -31.54 39.64
N MET A 19 14.38 -32.60 40.28
CA MET A 19 14.43 -33.94 39.67
C MET A 19 13.05 -34.54 39.43
N VAL A 20 12.09 -34.33 40.35
CA VAL A 20 10.69 -34.76 40.15
C VAL A 20 10.04 -33.98 39.01
N ALA A 21 10.27 -32.67 38.91
CA ALA A 21 9.75 -31.85 37.81
C ALA A 21 10.33 -32.27 36.45
N LEU A 22 11.64 -32.56 36.38
CA LEU A 22 12.28 -33.09 35.17
C LEU A 22 11.74 -34.47 34.79
N LEU A 23 11.55 -35.37 35.76
CA LEU A 23 10.96 -36.70 35.51
C LEU A 23 9.50 -36.61 35.04
N LEU A 24 8.72 -35.66 35.55
CA LEU A 24 7.35 -35.39 35.09
C LEU A 24 7.31 -34.80 33.67
N MET A 25 8.23 -33.90 33.33
CA MET A 25 8.32 -33.36 31.96
C MET A 25 8.75 -34.43 30.96
N VAL A 26 9.74 -35.26 31.30
CA VAL A 26 10.15 -36.39 30.45
C VAL A 26 9.03 -37.43 30.34
N GLY A 27 8.35 -37.73 31.44
CA GLY A 27 7.18 -38.62 31.45
C GLY A 27 6.05 -38.12 30.55
N SER A 28 5.78 -36.82 30.55
CA SER A 28 4.73 -36.18 29.73
C SER A 28 5.09 -36.18 28.24
N PHE A 29 6.38 -36.01 27.93
CA PHE A 29 6.88 -36.08 26.54
C PHE A 29 6.81 -37.52 25.99
N TYR A 30 7.08 -38.52 26.83
CA TYR A 30 7.01 -39.93 26.42
C TYR A 30 5.58 -40.51 26.41
N THR A 31 4.67 -40.05 27.26
CA THR A 31 3.25 -40.44 27.16
C THR A 31 2.54 -39.77 25.98
N GLY A 32 2.91 -38.53 25.63
CA GLY A 32 2.42 -37.86 24.42
C GLY A 32 2.85 -38.53 23.12
N THR A 33 3.97 -39.27 23.13
CA THR A 33 4.46 -40.03 21.96
C THR A 33 3.99 -41.49 21.93
N LEU A 34 3.60 -42.08 23.07
CA LEU A 34 3.04 -43.44 23.17
C LEU A 34 1.52 -43.52 22.94
N PHE A 35 0.77 -42.43 23.16
CA PHE A 35 -0.68 -42.34 22.86
C PHE A 35 -1.01 -41.46 21.64
N GLY A 36 0.02 -41.00 20.92
CA GLY A 36 -0.13 -40.35 19.62
C GLY A 36 -0.52 -41.37 18.55
N ASN A 37 -1.78 -41.37 18.16
CA ASN A 37 -2.39 -42.30 17.23
C ASN A 37 -1.70 -42.27 15.86
N ASN A 38 -0.78 -43.21 15.59
CA ASN A 38 -0.23 -43.48 14.26
C ASN A 38 -1.29 -44.17 13.40
N ASN A 39 -2.24 -43.39 12.88
CA ASN A 39 -2.94 -43.61 11.61
C ASN A 39 -3.93 -42.48 11.36
N ALA A 40 -3.46 -41.42 10.71
CA ALA A 40 -4.33 -40.55 9.94
C ALA A 40 -3.57 -40.17 8.67
N SER A 41 -3.59 -41.07 7.69
CA SER A 41 -3.48 -40.67 6.29
C SER A 41 -4.47 -39.53 6.07
N ILE A 42 -4.00 -38.35 5.66
CA ILE A 42 -4.87 -37.27 5.20
C ILE A 42 -5.43 -37.73 3.85
N TYR A 43 -6.47 -38.55 3.92
CA TYR A 43 -7.42 -38.73 2.83
C TYR A 43 -8.22 -37.43 2.76
N VAL A 44 -8.11 -36.74 1.64
CA VAL A 44 -9.05 -35.70 1.26
C VAL A 44 -10.42 -36.37 1.15
N SER A 45 -11.29 -36.12 2.11
CA SER A 45 -12.69 -36.53 2.04
C SER A 45 -13.34 -35.79 0.87
N GLN A 46 -13.59 -36.50 -0.23
CA GLN A 46 -14.63 -36.09 -1.17
C GLN A 46 -15.96 -36.10 -0.41
N LEU A 47 -16.40 -34.93 0.06
CA LEU A 47 -17.80 -34.75 0.39
C LEU A 47 -18.58 -34.72 -0.93
N SER A 48 -19.17 -35.86 -1.28
CA SER A 48 -20.32 -35.91 -2.17
C SER A 48 -21.53 -35.37 -1.42
N SER A 49 -21.74 -34.05 -1.46
CA SER A 49 -23.03 -33.46 -1.08
C SER A 49 -23.97 -33.56 -2.28
N SER A 50 -24.78 -34.61 -2.31
CA SER A 50 -25.96 -34.70 -3.15
C SER A 50 -27.03 -33.76 -2.61
N SER A 51 -27.06 -32.53 -3.12
CA SER A 51 -28.21 -31.63 -3.01
C SER A 51 -28.63 -31.23 -4.43
N ASN A 52 -29.69 -31.88 -4.90
CA ASN A 52 -30.40 -31.50 -6.12
C ASN A 52 -31.01 -30.10 -5.93
N SER A 53 -30.35 -29.09 -6.50
CA SER A 53 -31.01 -27.87 -6.97
C SER A 53 -30.44 -27.54 -8.34
N SER A 54 -31.26 -27.75 -9.37
CA SER A 54 -30.94 -27.48 -10.76
C SER A 54 -30.73 -25.98 -11.01
N SER A 55 -29.48 -25.57 -11.17
CA SER A 55 -29.11 -24.46 -12.05
C SER A 55 -27.97 -24.94 -12.94
N SER A 56 -28.25 -25.13 -14.23
CA SER A 56 -27.26 -25.61 -15.20
C SER A 56 -26.27 -24.49 -15.54
N TYR A 57 -25.31 -24.20 -14.67
CA TYR A 57 -24.10 -23.51 -15.08
C TYR A 57 -23.15 -24.56 -15.67
N GLY A 58 -23.09 -24.65 -17.00
CA GLY A 58 -22.13 -25.51 -17.69
C GLY A 58 -20.72 -25.20 -17.18
N ILE A 59 -19.99 -26.23 -16.76
CA ILE A 59 -18.58 -26.10 -16.39
C ILE A 59 -17.81 -25.84 -17.69
N TYR A 60 -17.68 -24.56 -18.05
CA TYR A 60 -16.82 -24.16 -19.16
C TYR A 60 -15.36 -24.41 -18.77
N THR A 61 -14.75 -25.43 -19.37
CA THR A 61 -13.32 -25.69 -19.26
C THR A 61 -12.61 -24.98 -20.41
N PHE A 62 -11.86 -23.94 -20.08
CA PHE A 62 -11.07 -23.17 -21.06
C PHE A 62 -9.67 -23.76 -21.19
N THR A 63 -9.18 -23.87 -22.43
CA THR A 63 -7.82 -24.33 -22.76
C THR A 63 -6.95 -23.12 -23.05
N ASN A 64 -6.77 -22.25 -22.04
CA ASN A 64 -5.99 -21.02 -22.17
C ASN A 64 -4.59 -21.34 -22.69
N LYS A 65 -4.17 -20.67 -23.76
CA LYS A 65 -2.88 -20.91 -24.40
C LYS A 65 -1.82 -20.00 -23.82
N VAL A 66 -0.60 -20.53 -23.67
CA VAL A 66 0.56 -19.71 -23.36
C VAL A 66 1.03 -19.03 -24.64
N ALA A 67 0.73 -17.75 -24.77
CA ALA A 67 1.09 -16.97 -25.95
C ALA A 67 1.18 -15.49 -25.61
N LEU A 68 2.16 -14.80 -26.21
CA LEU A 68 2.20 -13.34 -26.18
C LEU A 68 1.03 -12.80 -27.01
N ALA A 69 0.21 -11.99 -26.36
CA ALA A 69 -0.84 -11.23 -27.02
C ALA A 69 -0.68 -9.76 -26.64
N TYR A 70 -0.96 -8.89 -27.61
CA TYR A 70 -0.95 -7.44 -27.44
C TYR A 70 -2.37 -6.93 -27.62
N ARG A 71 -2.65 -5.76 -27.05
CA ARG A 71 -3.95 -5.13 -27.14
C ARG A 71 -4.19 -4.67 -28.59
N GLN A 72 -5.24 -5.21 -29.21
CA GLN A 72 -5.68 -4.91 -30.57
C GLN A 72 -7.01 -4.17 -30.54
N THR A 73 -7.28 -3.34 -31.55
CA THR A 73 -8.56 -2.64 -31.72
C THR A 73 -9.26 -3.17 -33.00
N PRO A 74 -10.44 -3.81 -32.90
CA PRO A 74 -11.22 -4.07 -31.68
C PRO A 74 -10.60 -5.17 -30.79
N ILE A 75 -10.97 -5.20 -29.50
CA ILE A 75 -10.58 -6.29 -28.60
C ILE A 75 -11.22 -7.59 -29.07
N VAL A 76 -10.42 -8.65 -29.15
CA VAL A 76 -10.90 -10.01 -29.39
C VAL A 76 -10.38 -10.92 -28.28
N ILE A 77 -11.30 -11.47 -27.49
CA ILE A 77 -10.98 -12.52 -26.52
C ILE A 77 -11.26 -13.88 -27.18
N PRO A 78 -10.26 -14.78 -27.30
CA PRO A 78 -10.44 -16.08 -27.92
C PRO A 78 -11.57 -16.90 -27.28
N GLU A 79 -12.19 -17.78 -28.06
CA GLU A 79 -13.16 -18.75 -27.52
C GLU A 79 -12.53 -19.70 -26.50
N SER A 80 -11.23 -19.99 -26.66
CA SER A 80 -10.44 -20.80 -25.72
C SER A 80 -10.10 -20.09 -24.39
N GLY A 81 -10.55 -18.84 -24.20
CA GLY A 81 -10.22 -18.01 -23.03
C GLY A 81 -9.06 -17.05 -23.28
N MET A 82 -8.78 -16.19 -22.31
CA MET A 82 -7.66 -15.25 -22.36
C MET A 82 -6.32 -16.00 -22.47
N ASN A 83 -5.42 -15.54 -23.34
CA ASN A 83 -4.07 -16.10 -23.38
C ASN A 83 -3.35 -15.84 -22.05
N VAL A 84 -2.42 -16.72 -21.68
CA VAL A 84 -1.51 -16.53 -20.54
C VAL A 84 -0.17 -16.05 -21.08
N CYS A 85 0.40 -15.00 -20.50
CA CYS A 85 1.70 -14.51 -20.90
C CYS A 85 2.79 -15.56 -20.57
N PRO A 86 3.91 -15.60 -21.30
CA PRO A 86 5.05 -16.44 -20.93
C PRO A 86 5.56 -16.13 -19.51
N LEU A 87 6.12 -17.15 -18.83
CA LEU A 87 6.55 -17.09 -17.43
C LEU A 87 7.44 -15.88 -17.08
N LYS A 88 8.30 -15.43 -18.02
CA LYS A 88 9.16 -14.25 -17.84
C LYS A 88 8.41 -12.94 -17.50
N PHE A 89 7.09 -12.90 -17.70
CA PHE A 89 6.23 -11.76 -17.36
C PHE A 89 5.54 -11.89 -16.00
N ASN A 90 5.92 -12.87 -15.16
CA ASN A 90 5.29 -13.08 -13.84
C ASN A 90 5.34 -11.84 -12.91
N GLU A 91 6.30 -10.93 -13.10
CA GLU A 91 6.48 -9.66 -12.38
C GLU A 91 6.28 -8.43 -13.29
N TYR A 92 5.46 -8.58 -14.33
CA TYR A 92 5.18 -7.50 -15.28
C TYR A 92 4.35 -6.38 -14.62
N ILE A 93 4.94 -5.18 -14.59
CA ILE A 93 4.30 -3.94 -14.16
C ILE A 93 4.30 -3.01 -15.38
N PRO A 94 3.19 -2.87 -16.11
CA PRO A 94 3.21 -2.28 -17.45
C PRO A 94 3.85 -0.90 -17.52
N CYS A 95 3.51 -0.01 -16.59
CA CYS A 95 3.99 1.36 -16.59
C CYS A 95 5.32 1.57 -15.86
N HIS A 96 5.94 0.49 -15.38
CA HIS A 96 7.27 0.46 -14.77
C HIS A 96 8.10 -0.67 -15.40
N ASP A 97 7.85 -0.93 -16.70
CA ASP A 97 8.57 -1.95 -17.46
C ASP A 97 9.94 -1.41 -17.88
N VAL A 98 11.00 -1.99 -17.32
CA VAL A 98 12.37 -1.52 -17.52
C VAL A 98 12.77 -1.58 -18.99
N ALA A 99 12.30 -2.58 -19.74
CA ALA A 99 12.62 -2.72 -21.16
C ALA A 99 11.99 -1.59 -21.98
N TYR A 100 10.71 -1.29 -21.76
CA TYR A 100 10.02 -0.16 -22.39
C TYR A 100 10.63 1.18 -22.00
N VAL A 101 10.85 1.44 -20.71
CA VAL A 101 11.40 2.72 -20.23
C VAL A 101 12.78 3.00 -20.83
N LYS A 102 13.63 1.98 -21.01
CA LYS A 102 14.92 2.11 -21.70
C LYS A 102 14.80 2.63 -23.13
N THR A 103 13.71 2.32 -23.83
CA THR A 103 13.46 2.86 -25.18
C THR A 103 13.17 4.36 -25.18
N LEU A 104 12.75 4.91 -24.03
CA LEU A 104 12.42 6.32 -23.86
C LEU A 104 13.62 7.16 -23.40
N PHE A 105 14.75 6.55 -23.00
CA PHE A 105 15.93 7.27 -22.50
C PHE A 105 16.38 8.46 -23.36
N PRO A 106 16.36 8.41 -24.70
CA PRO A 106 16.71 9.57 -25.53
C PRO A 106 15.81 10.81 -25.35
N SER A 107 14.59 10.62 -24.81
CA SER A 107 13.59 11.66 -24.59
C SER A 107 13.39 12.05 -23.12
N LEU A 108 14.02 11.32 -22.20
CA LEU A 108 13.87 11.53 -20.75
C LEU A 108 15.04 12.35 -20.20
N ASP A 109 14.75 13.19 -19.21
CA ASP A 109 15.78 13.86 -18.42
C ASP A 109 16.28 12.93 -17.29
N LEU A 110 17.34 12.18 -17.60
CA LEU A 110 17.99 11.27 -16.64
C LEU A 110 18.63 12.01 -15.46
N SER A 111 18.96 13.30 -15.60
CA SER A 111 19.49 14.12 -14.49
C SER A 111 18.41 14.40 -13.45
N ARG A 112 17.14 14.46 -13.90
CA ARG A 112 15.96 14.61 -13.05
C ARG A 112 15.40 13.26 -12.60
N ARG A 113 15.99 12.15 -13.01
CA ARG A 113 15.57 10.77 -12.69
C ARG A 113 14.20 10.41 -13.27
N GLU A 114 13.87 10.97 -14.42
CA GLU A 114 12.58 10.70 -15.09
C GLU A 114 12.41 9.23 -15.46
N GLU A 115 13.50 8.46 -15.62
CA GLU A 115 13.45 7.02 -15.86
C GLU A 115 12.84 6.21 -14.71
N LEU A 116 12.75 6.77 -13.50
CA LEU A 116 12.12 6.13 -12.35
C LEU A 116 10.62 6.43 -12.26
N GLU A 117 10.12 7.37 -13.06
CA GLU A 117 8.70 7.68 -13.11
C GLU A 117 7.90 6.60 -13.84
N ARG A 118 6.58 6.69 -13.68
CA ARG A 118 5.62 5.89 -14.42
C ARG A 118 5.62 6.29 -15.89
N HIS A 119 5.89 5.31 -16.77
CA HIS A 119 5.80 5.43 -18.23
C HIS A 119 5.02 4.25 -18.81
N CYS A 120 3.75 4.48 -19.17
CA CYS A 120 2.91 3.43 -19.74
C CYS A 120 3.17 3.25 -21.24
N PRO A 121 3.26 1.99 -21.73
CA PRO A 121 3.27 1.72 -23.15
C PRO A 121 2.00 2.25 -23.85
N PRO A 122 2.09 2.67 -25.13
CA PRO A 122 0.91 2.95 -25.93
C PRO A 122 0.09 1.67 -26.10
N LEU A 123 -1.20 1.81 -26.40
CA LEU A 123 -2.19 0.73 -26.34
C LEU A 123 -1.73 -0.50 -27.12
N GLU A 124 -1.29 -0.33 -28.37
CA GLU A 124 -0.84 -1.40 -29.26
C GLU A 124 0.40 -2.16 -28.77
N LYS A 125 1.16 -1.59 -27.83
CA LYS A 125 2.32 -2.23 -27.18
C LYS A 125 1.98 -2.83 -25.81
N ARG A 126 0.78 -2.62 -25.29
CA ARG A 126 0.35 -3.21 -24.01
C ARG A 126 0.05 -4.69 -24.21
N LEU A 127 0.57 -5.52 -23.31
CA LEU A 127 0.23 -6.94 -23.26
C LEU A 127 -1.25 -7.11 -22.93
N PHE A 128 -1.87 -8.08 -23.60
CA PHE A 128 -3.27 -8.46 -23.42
C PHE A 128 -3.38 -9.96 -23.15
N CYS A 129 -2.72 -10.40 -22.09
CA CYS A 129 -2.68 -11.78 -21.61
C CYS A 129 -2.61 -11.81 -20.07
N LEU A 130 -3.09 -12.88 -19.46
CA LEU A 130 -3.07 -13.08 -18.01
C LEU A 130 -1.62 -13.25 -17.54
N VAL A 131 -1.24 -12.55 -16.47
CA VAL A 131 0.11 -12.66 -15.90
C VAL A 131 0.26 -13.98 -15.14
N PRO A 132 1.21 -14.86 -15.49
CA PRO A 132 1.37 -16.16 -14.86
C PRO A 132 1.89 -16.04 -13.43
N LEU A 133 1.65 -17.08 -12.64
CA LEU A 133 2.29 -17.25 -11.33
C LEU A 133 3.78 -17.58 -11.50
N PRO A 134 4.65 -17.19 -10.56
CA PRO A 134 6.02 -17.69 -10.53
C PRO A 134 6.04 -19.20 -10.28
N GLU A 135 7.17 -19.83 -10.59
CA GLU A 135 7.40 -21.24 -10.27
C GLU A 135 7.27 -21.48 -8.76
N ASP A 136 6.64 -22.59 -8.39
CA ASP A 136 6.38 -22.96 -7.00
C ASP A 136 5.63 -21.92 -6.16
N TYR A 137 4.82 -21.06 -6.80
CA TYR A 137 4.00 -20.08 -6.09
C TYR A 137 3.10 -20.76 -5.05
N LYS A 138 3.06 -20.16 -3.87
CA LYS A 138 2.21 -20.58 -2.76
C LYS A 138 1.24 -19.48 -2.40
N LEU A 139 0.08 -19.86 -1.86
CA LEU A 139 -0.83 -18.87 -1.27
C LEU A 139 -0.10 -18.09 -0.16
N PRO A 140 -0.28 -16.76 -0.07
CA PRO A 140 0.37 -15.95 0.95
C PRO A 140 0.10 -16.47 2.35
N ILE A 141 1.07 -16.27 3.24
CA ILE A 141 0.90 -16.54 4.67
C ILE A 141 -0.19 -15.60 5.20
N LYS A 142 -1.05 -16.09 6.09
CA LYS A 142 -2.14 -15.27 6.66
C LYS A 142 -1.60 -14.24 7.66
N TRP A 143 -2.29 -13.11 7.76
CA TRP A 143 -2.03 -12.11 8.79
C TRP A 143 -2.36 -12.67 10.20
N PRO A 144 -1.60 -12.34 11.25
CA PRO A 144 -0.44 -11.42 11.31
C PRO A 144 0.91 -12.07 10.99
N THR A 145 0.99 -13.39 10.83
CA THR A 145 2.26 -14.09 10.59
C THR A 145 2.98 -13.61 9.32
N SER A 146 2.21 -13.17 8.31
CA SER A 146 2.74 -12.57 7.08
C SER A 146 3.59 -11.32 7.31
N TRP A 147 3.42 -10.64 8.44
CA TRP A 147 4.21 -9.49 8.83
C TRP A 147 5.71 -9.87 8.90
N ASP A 148 6.04 -11.00 9.49
CA ASP A 148 7.44 -11.41 9.70
C ASP A 148 7.94 -12.42 8.66
N TYR A 149 7.03 -13.11 7.96
CA TYR A 149 7.37 -14.23 7.10
C TYR A 149 6.61 -14.22 5.78
N MET A 150 7.28 -14.65 4.70
CA MET A 150 6.64 -14.95 3.42
C MET A 150 7.40 -16.04 2.67
N TRP A 151 6.77 -16.64 1.66
CA TRP A 151 7.40 -17.67 0.85
C TRP A 151 8.48 -17.10 -0.07
N ARG A 152 9.63 -17.79 -0.15
CA ARG A 152 10.70 -17.39 -1.08
C ARG A 152 10.31 -17.57 -2.55
N SER A 153 9.52 -18.59 -2.87
CA SER A 153 9.05 -18.85 -4.23
C SER A 153 8.10 -17.76 -4.76
N ASN A 154 7.43 -17.01 -3.88
CA ASN A 154 6.54 -15.93 -4.29
C ASN A 154 7.30 -14.66 -4.75
N VAL A 155 8.51 -14.45 -4.21
CA VAL A 155 9.41 -13.34 -4.57
C VAL A 155 10.85 -13.89 -4.56
N ASN A 156 11.22 -14.51 -5.68
CA ASN A 156 12.48 -15.25 -5.81
C ASN A 156 13.66 -14.33 -6.19
N HIS A 157 14.03 -13.43 -5.25
CA HIS A 157 15.07 -12.43 -5.46
C HIS A 157 16.08 -12.45 -4.32
N THR A 158 17.10 -13.31 -4.42
CA THR A 158 18.14 -13.47 -3.38
C THR A 158 19.10 -12.28 -3.30
N HIS A 159 19.26 -11.53 -4.39
CA HIS A 159 20.19 -10.41 -4.48
C HIS A 159 19.99 -9.36 -3.38
N LEU A 160 18.73 -9.07 -3.00
CA LEU A 160 18.46 -8.12 -1.92
C LEU A 160 18.98 -8.64 -0.57
N ALA A 161 18.78 -9.93 -0.27
CA ALA A 161 19.28 -10.56 0.95
C ALA A 161 20.81 -10.60 1.00
N GLU A 162 21.46 -10.87 -0.14
CA GLU A 162 22.92 -10.86 -0.26
C GLU A 162 23.52 -9.45 -0.01
N VAL A 163 22.93 -8.41 -0.61
CA VAL A 163 23.46 -7.03 -0.54
C VAL A 163 23.03 -6.30 0.74
N LYS A 164 21.89 -6.68 1.35
CA LYS A 164 21.30 -6.00 2.53
C LYS A 164 21.23 -6.86 3.79
N GLY A 165 21.71 -8.11 3.77
CA GLY A 165 21.68 -9.00 4.94
C GLY A 165 22.36 -8.40 6.18
N GLY A 166 23.48 -7.69 6.01
CA GLY A 166 24.17 -6.98 7.10
C GLY A 166 23.43 -5.75 7.67
N GLN A 167 22.26 -5.40 7.12
CA GLN A 167 21.38 -4.34 7.62
C GLN A 167 20.10 -4.91 8.24
N ASN A 168 19.96 -6.24 8.31
CA ASN A 168 18.79 -6.95 8.82
C ASN A 168 17.48 -6.55 8.12
N TRP A 169 17.52 -6.31 6.81
CA TRP A 169 16.30 -6.03 6.05
C TRP A 169 15.47 -7.30 5.87
N VAL A 170 16.12 -8.38 5.46
CA VAL A 170 15.52 -9.67 5.15
C VAL A 170 16.59 -10.75 5.26
N HIS A 171 16.20 -11.93 5.73
CA HIS A 171 17.07 -13.11 5.88
C HIS A 171 16.40 -14.35 5.29
N GLU A 172 17.21 -15.26 4.76
CA GLU A 172 16.73 -16.59 4.37
C GLU A 172 16.46 -17.44 5.62
N LYS A 173 15.31 -18.12 5.63
CA LYS A 173 14.94 -19.08 6.66
C LYS A 173 14.20 -20.25 6.01
N ASP A 174 14.94 -21.29 5.65
CA ASP A 174 14.42 -22.46 4.92
C ASP A 174 13.65 -22.06 3.65
N GLN A 175 12.35 -22.32 3.56
CA GLN A 175 11.50 -21.93 2.42
C GLN A 175 10.91 -20.51 2.55
N LEU A 176 11.29 -19.77 3.59
CA LEU A 176 10.73 -18.47 3.94
C LEU A 176 11.78 -17.36 3.86
N TRP A 177 11.30 -16.16 3.57
CA TRP A 177 11.97 -14.91 3.92
C TRP A 177 11.54 -14.51 5.33
N TRP A 178 12.48 -14.06 6.16
CA TRP A 178 12.23 -13.54 7.49
C TRP A 178 12.62 -12.06 7.58
N PHE A 179 11.74 -11.23 8.14
CA PHE A 179 11.91 -9.78 8.26
C PHE A 179 12.03 -9.36 9.72
N PRO A 180 13.24 -9.15 10.27
CA PRO A 180 13.44 -8.79 11.67
C PRO A 180 13.17 -7.31 11.97
N GLY A 181 12.60 -6.55 11.03
CA GLY A 181 12.31 -5.12 11.18
C GLY A 181 13.53 -4.20 11.05
N GLY A 182 14.68 -4.69 10.57
CA GLY A 182 15.88 -3.88 10.39
C GLY A 182 15.80 -2.94 9.20
N GLY A 183 16.75 -2.00 9.16
CA GLY A 183 16.87 -0.95 8.15
C GLY A 183 18.27 -0.32 8.16
N THR A 184 18.58 0.50 7.16
CA THR A 184 19.93 1.10 7.04
C THR A 184 20.35 1.90 8.28
N HIS A 185 19.43 2.67 8.87
CA HIS A 185 19.65 3.50 10.06
C HIS A 185 19.04 2.90 11.33
N PHE A 186 18.45 1.72 11.25
CA PHE A 186 17.82 1.03 12.38
C PHE A 186 18.09 -0.48 12.29
N LYS A 187 19.38 -0.84 12.22
CA LYS A 187 19.84 -2.22 11.99
C LYS A 187 19.38 -3.20 13.07
N HIS A 188 19.12 -2.70 14.28
CA HIS A 188 18.69 -3.51 15.43
C HIS A 188 17.17 -3.59 15.58
N GLY A 189 16.40 -3.01 14.64
CA GLY A 189 14.94 -3.03 14.63
C GLY A 189 14.35 -1.63 14.54
N ALA A 190 13.17 -1.53 13.92
CA ALA A 190 12.45 -0.27 13.74
C ALA A 190 11.87 0.29 15.04
N ALA A 191 11.61 -0.55 16.05
CA ALA A 191 10.99 -0.14 17.32
C ALA A 191 11.80 0.96 18.04
N ASP A 192 13.07 0.71 18.35
CA ASP A 192 13.96 1.70 19.01
C ASP A 192 14.11 2.99 18.20
N TYR A 193 14.01 2.88 16.86
CA TYR A 193 14.07 4.04 15.98
C TYR A 193 12.79 4.87 16.07
N ILE A 194 11.62 4.22 16.02
CA ILE A 194 10.31 4.88 16.17
C ILE A 194 10.19 5.55 17.54
N GLU A 195 10.56 4.86 18.62
CA GLU A 195 10.59 5.42 19.98
C GLU A 195 11.46 6.68 20.04
N ARG A 196 12.66 6.62 19.48
CA ARG A 196 13.58 7.77 19.41
C ARG A 196 13.00 8.93 18.62
N LEU A 197 12.27 8.69 17.53
CA LEU A 197 11.59 9.75 16.79
C LEU A 197 10.51 10.42 17.66
N GLY A 198 9.72 9.63 18.38
CA GLY A 198 8.75 10.12 19.37
C GLY A 198 9.41 11.05 20.37
N ASN A 199 10.43 10.54 21.07
CA ASN A 199 11.20 11.29 22.07
C ASN A 199 11.84 12.56 21.52
N MET A 200 12.34 12.53 20.28
CA MET A 200 12.92 13.71 19.62
C MET A 200 11.88 14.80 19.32
N ILE A 201 10.62 14.43 19.13
CA ILE A 201 9.54 15.37 18.81
C ILE A 201 8.85 15.89 20.08
N THR A 202 8.71 15.04 21.09
CA THR A 202 7.96 15.31 22.33
C THR A 202 8.84 15.75 23.49
N ASP A 203 10.15 15.92 23.28
CA ASP A 203 11.13 16.15 24.35
C ASP A 203 11.04 15.08 25.45
N ASP A 204 11.06 13.81 25.03
CA ASP A 204 10.99 12.62 25.88
C ASP A 204 9.68 12.46 26.70
N THR A 205 8.62 13.21 26.37
CA THR A 205 7.34 13.15 27.09
C THR A 205 6.31 12.19 26.48
N GLY A 206 6.58 11.61 25.30
CA GLY A 206 5.67 10.67 24.63
C GLY A 206 6.17 10.15 23.28
N ASP A 207 5.31 9.40 22.58
CA ASP A 207 5.59 8.76 21.29
C ASP A 207 5.09 9.58 20.08
N LEU A 208 5.21 9.00 18.87
CA LEU A 208 4.70 9.62 17.65
C LEU A 208 3.19 9.87 17.66
N HIS A 209 2.40 8.99 18.30
CA HIS A 209 0.96 9.17 18.39
C HIS A 209 0.62 10.38 19.28
N SER A 210 1.30 10.53 20.43
CA SER A 210 1.17 11.69 21.31
C SER A 210 1.62 13.00 20.65
N ALA A 211 2.55 12.93 19.69
CA ALA A 211 2.95 14.05 18.83
C ALA A 211 1.91 14.41 17.74
N GLY A 212 0.78 13.71 17.69
CA GLY A 212 -0.30 13.94 16.73
C GLY A 212 -0.10 13.29 15.37
N VAL A 213 0.83 12.33 15.24
CA VAL A 213 1.10 11.65 13.97
C VAL A 213 0.07 10.54 13.78
N VAL A 214 -0.71 10.63 12.69
CA VAL A 214 -1.76 9.67 12.34
C VAL A 214 -1.49 9.03 10.99
N GLN A 215 -1.02 9.81 10.02
CA GLN A 215 -0.67 9.37 8.68
C GLN A 215 0.77 9.73 8.31
N VAL A 216 1.48 8.74 7.77
CA VAL A 216 2.89 8.86 7.37
C VAL A 216 3.06 8.55 5.89
N LEU A 217 3.84 9.37 5.20
CA LEU A 217 4.37 9.05 3.87
C LEU A 217 5.81 8.56 4.04
N ASP A 218 6.07 7.28 3.75
CA ASP A 218 7.41 6.68 3.86
C ASP A 218 8.09 6.64 2.48
N VAL A 219 9.03 7.56 2.26
CA VAL A 219 9.72 7.78 0.99
C VAL A 219 10.96 6.88 0.91
N GLY A 220 11.07 6.09 -0.16
CA GLY A 220 12.18 5.16 -0.34
C GLY A 220 12.20 4.07 0.73
N CYS A 221 11.03 3.50 1.01
CA CYS A 221 10.74 2.67 2.19
C CYS A 221 11.50 1.34 2.29
N GLY A 222 12.20 0.92 1.24
CA GLY A 222 12.79 -0.43 1.20
C GLY A 222 11.70 -1.50 1.28
N VAL A 223 11.90 -2.48 2.15
CA VAL A 223 10.91 -3.53 2.46
C VAL A 223 9.81 -3.08 3.43
N ALA A 224 9.65 -1.76 3.64
CA ALA A 224 8.65 -1.11 4.50
C ALA A 224 8.70 -1.53 5.98
N SER A 225 9.90 -1.83 6.52
CA SER A 225 10.08 -2.16 7.94
C SER A 225 9.60 -1.05 8.87
N PHE A 226 9.83 0.22 8.52
CA PHE A 226 9.36 1.35 9.33
C PHE A 226 7.83 1.37 9.41
N SER A 227 7.16 1.35 8.24
CA SER A 227 5.69 1.28 8.14
C SER A 227 5.09 0.10 8.89
N ALA A 228 5.71 -1.08 8.80
CA ALA A 228 5.20 -2.28 9.45
C ALA A 228 5.17 -2.15 10.99
N TYR A 229 6.17 -1.48 11.58
CA TYR A 229 6.26 -1.27 13.02
C TYR A 229 5.49 -0.03 13.51
N LEU A 230 4.89 0.75 12.60
CA LEU A 230 3.93 1.80 12.95
C LEU A 230 2.49 1.26 13.10
N LEU A 231 2.17 0.08 12.55
CA LEU A 231 0.84 -0.52 12.65
C LEU A 231 0.36 -0.74 14.10
N PRO A 232 1.19 -1.22 15.05
CA PRO A 232 0.77 -1.37 16.45
C PRO A 232 0.48 -0.04 17.16
N LEU A 233 0.99 1.08 16.63
CA LEU A 233 0.72 2.43 17.14
C LEU A 233 -0.56 3.03 16.52
N ASP A 234 -1.29 2.24 15.73
CA ASP A 234 -2.42 2.69 14.93
C ASP A 234 -2.06 3.94 14.10
N ILE A 235 -0.93 3.89 13.38
CA ILE A 235 -0.48 4.93 12.46
C ILE A 235 -0.57 4.37 11.03
N GLN A 236 -1.38 5.03 10.19
CA GLN A 236 -1.52 4.63 8.78
C GLN A 236 -0.29 5.10 8.01
N THR A 237 0.24 4.23 7.15
CA THR A 237 1.41 4.57 6.35
C THR A 237 1.17 4.25 4.89
N MET A 238 1.52 5.21 4.03
CA MET A 238 1.68 4.98 2.61
C MET A 238 3.17 4.93 2.29
N SER A 239 3.66 3.74 1.94
CA SER A 239 5.07 3.53 1.62
C SER A 239 5.28 3.55 0.11
N PHE A 240 6.34 4.17 -0.37
CA PHE A 240 6.68 4.04 -1.79
C PHE A 240 8.17 4.03 -2.06
N ALA A 241 8.53 3.38 -3.16
CA ALA A 241 9.86 3.39 -3.72
C ALA A 241 9.77 3.16 -5.23
N PRO A 242 10.75 3.66 -6.01
CA PRO A 242 10.81 3.38 -7.43
C PRO A 242 11.18 1.91 -7.66
N ARG A 243 10.88 1.40 -8.86
CA ARG A 243 11.49 0.17 -9.35
C ARG A 243 12.93 0.48 -9.77
N ASP A 244 13.87 0.38 -8.84
CA ASP A 244 15.30 0.61 -9.09
C ASP A 244 16.08 -0.71 -9.24
N GLY A 245 17.41 -0.62 -9.38
CA GLY A 245 18.27 -1.80 -9.52
C GLY A 245 18.38 -2.71 -8.29
N HIS A 246 17.68 -2.41 -7.19
CA HIS A 246 17.62 -3.27 -5.99
C HIS A 246 16.27 -4.00 -5.97
N GLU A 247 15.92 -4.61 -7.10
CA GLU A 247 14.65 -5.21 -7.49
C GLU A 247 13.72 -5.65 -6.32
N ASN A 248 12.42 -5.36 -6.46
CA ASN A 248 11.32 -5.97 -5.72
C ASN A 248 11.15 -5.63 -4.22
N GLN A 249 11.75 -4.55 -3.75
CA GLN A 249 11.52 -3.99 -2.40
C GLN A 249 10.04 -3.79 -2.05
N ILE A 250 9.27 -3.17 -2.96
CA ILE A 250 7.83 -2.93 -2.75
C ILE A 250 7.04 -4.24 -2.79
N GLN A 251 7.45 -5.20 -3.61
CA GLN A 251 6.80 -6.52 -3.68
C GLN A 251 6.91 -7.25 -2.33
N PHE A 252 8.07 -7.18 -1.65
CA PHE A 252 8.21 -7.71 -0.29
C PHE A 252 7.23 -7.06 0.70
N ALA A 253 7.09 -5.73 0.66
CA ALA A 253 6.15 -5.03 1.53
C ALA A 253 4.70 -5.47 1.28
N LEU A 254 4.29 -5.51 0.02
CA LEU A 254 2.94 -5.91 -0.39
C LEU A 254 2.64 -7.37 -0.03
N GLU A 255 3.61 -8.27 -0.23
CA GLU A 255 3.44 -9.69 0.06
C GLU A 255 3.23 -9.97 1.55
N ARG A 256 3.91 -9.21 2.41
CA ARG A 256 3.75 -9.24 3.88
C ARG A 256 2.44 -8.63 4.37
N GLY A 257 1.74 -7.90 3.51
CA GLY A 257 0.49 -7.20 3.82
C GLY A 257 0.70 -5.79 4.37
N ILE A 258 1.75 -5.09 3.93
CA ILE A 258 2.06 -3.71 4.32
C ILE A 258 1.71 -2.77 3.16
N GLY A 259 1.00 -1.67 3.47
CA GLY A 259 0.56 -0.68 2.49
C GLY A 259 1.73 -0.02 1.76
N ALA A 260 1.81 -0.25 0.44
CA ALA A 260 2.87 0.29 -0.39
C ALA A 260 2.43 0.51 -1.85
N MET A 261 3.18 1.32 -2.59
CA MET A 261 3.02 1.50 -4.03
C MET A 261 4.36 1.73 -4.74
N THR A 262 4.42 1.40 -6.03
CA THR A 262 5.61 1.73 -6.85
C THR A 262 5.48 3.17 -7.33
N ALA A 263 6.40 4.04 -6.93
CA ALA A 263 6.39 5.45 -7.34
C ALA A 263 7.76 6.10 -7.19
N ALA A 264 7.95 7.22 -7.88
CA ALA A 264 9.11 8.08 -7.74
C ALA A 264 8.64 9.54 -7.60
N ILE A 265 9.42 10.33 -6.89
CA ILE A 265 9.27 11.78 -6.83
C ILE A 265 10.37 12.41 -7.70
N SER A 266 10.01 12.88 -8.89
CA SER A 266 10.96 13.36 -9.90
C SER A 266 10.49 14.68 -10.54
N THR A 267 9.69 14.63 -11.60
CA THR A 267 9.16 15.81 -12.32
C THR A 267 7.65 15.95 -12.22
N LYS A 268 6.94 14.92 -11.73
CA LYS A 268 5.50 14.97 -11.44
C LYS A 268 5.18 14.96 -9.94
N GLN A 269 4.04 15.55 -9.58
CA GLN A 269 3.47 15.47 -8.24
C GLN A 269 3.08 14.03 -7.91
N LEU A 270 3.18 13.67 -6.63
CA LEU A 270 2.65 12.40 -6.14
C LEU A 270 1.12 12.43 -6.16
N PRO A 271 0.44 11.29 -6.39
CA PRO A 271 -1.01 11.23 -6.64
C PRO A 271 -1.87 11.36 -5.37
N TYR A 272 -1.46 12.28 -4.50
CA TYR A 272 -2.11 12.57 -3.22
C TYR A 272 -2.57 14.03 -3.20
N PRO A 273 -3.66 14.34 -2.48
CA PRO A 273 -4.09 15.71 -2.21
C PRO A 273 -3.02 16.52 -1.46
N SER A 274 -3.20 17.84 -1.47
CA SER A 274 -2.44 18.72 -0.59
C SER A 274 -2.82 18.47 0.88
N SER A 275 -1.88 18.63 1.81
CA SER A 275 -2.09 18.46 3.26
C SER A 275 -2.63 17.08 3.65
N SER A 276 -2.07 16.00 3.11
CA SER A 276 -2.47 14.63 3.37
C SER A 276 -1.86 14.01 4.64
N PHE A 277 -0.60 14.31 4.95
CA PHE A 277 0.18 13.57 5.94
C PHE A 277 0.61 14.43 7.13
N GLU A 278 0.63 13.88 8.34
CA GLU A 278 1.24 14.52 9.52
C GLU A 278 2.75 14.29 9.58
N MET A 279 3.27 13.28 8.87
CA MET A 279 4.72 13.05 8.77
C MET A 279 5.12 12.57 7.38
N VAL A 280 6.26 13.07 6.92
CA VAL A 280 6.98 12.53 5.76
C VAL A 280 8.33 12.02 6.24
N HIS A 281 8.58 10.73 6.06
CA HIS A 281 9.78 10.04 6.52
C HIS A 281 10.68 9.68 5.33
N CYS A 282 11.98 9.93 5.47
CA CYS A 282 13.02 9.48 4.55
C CYS A 282 14.21 8.93 5.33
N SER A 283 14.53 7.65 5.11
CA SER A 283 15.74 7.01 5.66
C SER A 283 16.62 6.44 4.55
N ARG A 284 17.69 7.17 4.18
CA ARG A 284 18.48 6.94 2.95
C ARG A 284 17.61 6.72 1.70
N CYS A 285 16.57 7.52 1.54
CA CYS A 285 15.61 7.39 0.44
C CYS A 285 16.15 7.69 -0.97
N ARG A 286 17.44 8.09 -1.09
CA ARG A 286 18.10 8.46 -2.36
C ARG A 286 17.40 9.58 -3.14
N VAL A 287 16.79 10.50 -2.41
CA VAL A 287 16.21 11.73 -2.95
C VAL A 287 17.10 12.90 -2.59
N ASP A 288 17.54 13.65 -3.60
CA ASP A 288 18.35 14.85 -3.43
C ASP A 288 17.45 16.07 -3.20
N TRP A 289 16.94 16.18 -1.96
CA TRP A 289 15.97 17.20 -1.56
C TRP A 289 16.42 18.66 -1.78
N HIS A 290 17.73 18.89 -1.88
CA HIS A 290 18.35 20.22 -2.02
C HIS A 290 18.52 20.68 -3.47
N GLU A 291 18.49 19.76 -4.42
CA GLU A 291 18.78 20.04 -5.82
C GLU A 291 17.61 20.76 -6.52
N ASN A 292 17.91 21.38 -7.66
CA ASN A 292 16.90 22.04 -8.52
C ASN A 292 16.02 23.07 -7.77
N GLY A 293 16.64 23.86 -6.88
CA GLY A 293 15.93 24.87 -6.08
C GLY A 293 14.98 24.28 -5.04
N GLY A 294 15.22 23.04 -4.61
CA GLY A 294 14.41 22.35 -3.60
C GLY A 294 13.03 21.91 -4.10
N ILE A 295 12.84 21.76 -5.41
CA ILE A 295 11.51 21.44 -5.98
C ILE A 295 10.87 20.17 -5.38
N LEU A 296 11.68 19.17 -5.00
CA LEU A 296 11.18 17.94 -4.39
C LEU A 296 10.72 18.15 -2.94
N ILE A 297 11.43 18.97 -2.15
CA ILE A 297 10.99 19.29 -0.78
C ILE A 297 9.80 20.25 -0.78
N LYS A 298 9.60 21.04 -1.84
CA LYS A 298 8.38 21.83 -2.05
C LYS A 298 7.16 20.96 -2.30
N GLU A 299 7.30 19.81 -2.95
CA GLU A 299 6.24 18.81 -3.03
C GLU A 299 5.94 18.19 -1.66
N VAL A 300 6.96 17.90 -0.86
CA VAL A 300 6.76 17.50 0.55
C VAL A 300 5.97 18.57 1.30
N ASN A 301 6.26 19.86 1.09
CA ASN A 301 5.49 20.94 1.70
C ASN A 301 4.02 20.98 1.26
N ARG A 302 3.71 20.63 0.01
CA ARG A 302 2.33 20.50 -0.46
C ARG A 302 1.62 19.35 0.27
N LEU A 303 2.28 18.22 0.44
CA LEU A 303 1.71 16.99 1.01
C LEU A 303 1.62 17.00 2.54
N LEU A 304 2.54 17.69 3.22
CA LEU A 304 2.59 17.74 4.67
C LEU A 304 1.55 18.72 5.22
N ARG A 305 0.77 18.28 6.20
CA ARG A 305 -0.13 19.14 6.98
C ARG A 305 0.68 20.17 7.76
N ASP A 306 0.05 21.27 8.11
CA ASP A 306 0.68 22.25 8.99
C ASP A 306 0.93 21.64 10.37
N ASN A 307 2.03 22.04 10.98
CA ASN A 307 2.60 21.42 12.18
C ASN A 307 2.99 19.94 11.99
N GLY A 308 2.97 19.43 10.75
CA GLY A 308 3.50 18.12 10.42
C GLY A 308 5.04 18.09 10.40
N TYR A 309 5.58 16.88 10.43
CA TYR A 309 7.01 16.62 10.57
C TYR A 309 7.67 16.09 9.31
N PHE A 310 8.82 16.62 8.97
CA PHE A 310 9.72 15.99 7.99
C PHE A 310 10.89 15.34 8.72
N VAL A 311 10.99 14.02 8.62
CA VAL A 311 12.04 13.22 9.27
C VAL A 311 13.06 12.78 8.22
N TYR A 312 14.30 13.22 8.39
CA TYR A 312 15.40 12.93 7.48
C TYR A 312 16.53 12.21 8.21
N SER A 313 16.65 10.92 7.94
CA SER A 313 17.74 10.08 8.40
C SER A 313 18.66 9.77 7.21
N ALA A 314 19.76 10.52 7.08
CA ALA A 314 20.68 10.41 5.95
C ALA A 314 22.06 11.00 6.27
N PRO A 315 23.12 10.62 5.53
CA PRO A 315 24.48 11.11 5.76
C PRO A 315 24.62 12.65 5.96
N PRO A 316 23.94 13.53 5.18
CA PRO A 316 24.00 14.98 5.42
C PRO A 316 23.57 15.40 6.83
N ALA A 317 22.71 14.64 7.51
CA ALA A 317 22.25 14.96 8.85
C ALA A 317 23.33 14.77 9.92
N TYR A 318 24.42 14.03 9.68
CA TYR A 318 25.39 13.71 10.74
C TYR A 318 26.86 13.63 10.31
N ARG A 319 27.15 13.41 9.03
CA ARG A 319 28.53 13.34 8.53
C ARG A 319 29.09 14.74 8.30
N LYS A 320 30.40 14.88 8.55
CA LYS A 320 31.14 16.15 8.41
C LYS A 320 32.16 16.14 7.27
N ASP A 321 32.21 15.07 6.50
CA ASP A 321 33.14 14.87 5.39
C ASP A 321 32.42 14.91 4.04
N LYS A 322 33.20 14.92 2.95
CA LYS A 322 32.71 15.08 1.57
C LYS A 322 31.91 16.39 1.42
N ASP A 323 30.89 16.36 0.57
CA ASP A 323 29.94 17.41 0.28
C ASP A 323 28.75 17.44 1.26
N TYR A 324 28.68 16.50 2.22
CA TYR A 324 27.57 16.42 3.17
C TYR A 324 27.31 17.71 3.97
N PRO A 325 28.32 18.46 4.45
CA PRO A 325 28.09 19.77 5.07
C PRO A 325 27.43 20.78 4.14
N LEU A 326 27.86 20.85 2.88
CA LEU A 326 27.28 21.76 1.88
C LEU A 326 25.83 21.38 1.57
N ILE A 327 25.55 20.08 1.42
CA ILE A 327 24.18 19.58 1.22
C ILE A 327 23.30 19.95 2.42
N TRP A 328 23.80 19.76 3.64
CA TRP A 328 23.11 20.13 4.86
C TRP A 328 22.78 21.63 4.91
N ASP A 329 23.74 22.50 4.61
CA ASP A 329 23.55 23.95 4.62
C ASP A 329 22.50 24.38 3.59
N LYS A 330 22.55 23.80 2.38
CA LYS A 330 21.50 24.03 1.35
C LYS A 330 20.11 23.63 1.87
N LEU A 331 19.98 22.46 2.51
CA LEU A 331 18.70 21.99 3.06
C LEU A 331 18.18 22.89 4.17
N VAL A 332 19.05 23.30 5.11
CA VAL A 332 18.66 24.22 6.19
C VAL A 332 18.21 25.56 5.60
N ASN A 333 18.96 26.13 4.67
CA ASN A 333 18.58 27.39 4.02
C ASN A 333 17.24 27.28 3.27
N LEU A 334 17.03 26.20 2.51
CA LEU A 334 15.76 25.96 1.80
C LEU A 334 14.58 25.82 2.76
N THR A 335 14.72 24.99 3.80
CA THR A 335 13.66 24.74 4.77
C THR A 335 13.35 25.98 5.61
N SER A 336 14.36 26.76 6.01
CA SER A 336 14.16 28.05 6.69
C SER A 336 13.48 29.08 5.79
N ALA A 337 13.84 29.16 4.50
CA ALA A 337 13.15 30.01 3.54
C ALA A 337 11.67 29.61 3.35
N MET A 338 11.37 28.31 3.50
CA MET A 338 10.01 27.76 3.53
C MET A 338 9.31 27.88 4.89
N CYS A 339 9.91 28.58 5.87
CA CYS A 339 9.38 28.78 7.22
C CYS A 339 9.23 27.49 8.05
N TRP A 340 10.05 26.48 7.76
CA TRP A 340 10.14 25.29 8.59
C TRP A 340 11.16 25.51 9.70
N LYS A 341 10.87 24.92 10.87
CA LYS A 341 11.77 24.97 12.03
C LYS A 341 12.42 23.61 12.23
N LEU A 342 13.75 23.56 12.30
CA LEU A 342 14.48 22.38 12.75
C LEU A 342 14.25 22.21 14.25
N VAL A 343 13.59 21.13 14.67
CA VAL A 343 13.25 20.86 16.07
C VAL A 343 14.18 19.88 16.74
N ALA A 344 14.76 18.95 15.98
CA ALA A 344 15.72 17.99 16.52
C ALA A 344 16.79 17.63 15.49
N ARG A 345 18.02 17.42 15.97
CA ARG A 345 19.12 16.80 15.23
C ARG A 345 19.92 15.94 16.20
N LYS A 346 19.61 14.65 16.29
CA LYS A 346 20.25 13.71 17.22
C LYS A 346 20.71 12.47 16.45
N VAL A 347 21.89 11.96 16.80
CA VAL A 347 22.47 10.75 16.21
C VAL A 347 22.62 10.86 14.68
N GLN A 348 21.73 10.24 13.91
CA GLN A 348 21.77 10.19 12.44
C GLN A 348 20.54 10.84 11.79
N THR A 349 19.72 11.53 12.58
CA THR A 349 18.38 11.98 12.19
C THR A 349 18.21 13.46 12.49
N ALA A 350 17.59 14.16 11.54
CA ALA A 350 17.09 15.51 11.70
C ALA A 350 15.57 15.55 11.49
N ILE A 351 14.88 16.39 12.26
CA ILE A 351 13.43 16.55 12.22
C ILE A 351 13.10 18.04 12.11
N TRP A 352 12.30 18.38 11.10
CA TRP A 352 11.71 19.70 10.93
C TRP A 352 10.21 19.66 11.19
N VAL A 353 9.66 20.76 11.67
CA VAL A 353 8.22 21.01 11.70
C VAL A 353 7.87 22.10 10.69
N LYS A 354 6.85 21.85 9.87
CA LYS A 354 6.26 22.84 8.97
C LYS A 354 5.40 23.80 9.79
N GLN A 355 5.91 24.98 10.10
CA GLN A 355 5.19 25.94 10.94
C GLN A 355 4.05 26.59 10.15
N GLU A 356 2.92 26.81 10.82
CA GLU A 356 1.85 27.65 10.31
C GLU A 356 2.21 29.13 10.51
N ASN A 357 2.98 29.70 9.57
CA ASN A 357 3.46 31.08 9.65
C ASN A 357 3.33 31.80 8.29
N GLU A 358 2.12 32.30 7.99
CA GLU A 358 1.86 33.00 6.72
C GLU A 358 2.69 34.29 6.59
N SER A 359 2.91 35.03 7.68
CA SER A 359 3.70 36.27 7.64
C SER A 359 5.17 36.00 7.27
N CYS A 360 5.75 34.91 7.79
CA CYS A 360 7.08 34.46 7.37
C CYS A 360 7.11 34.10 5.87
N LEU A 361 6.11 33.37 5.37
CA LEU A 361 6.07 32.98 3.95
C LEU A 361 5.96 34.20 3.02
N LEU A 362 5.10 35.16 3.36
CA LEU A 362 4.95 36.40 2.59
C LEU A 362 6.22 37.23 2.63
N HIS A 363 6.83 37.39 3.80
CA HIS A 363 8.10 38.12 3.92
C HIS A 363 9.22 37.47 3.09
N ASN A 364 9.38 36.15 3.20
CA ASN A 364 10.40 35.41 2.44
C ASN A 364 10.15 35.45 0.92
N ALA A 365 8.90 35.59 0.50
CA ALA A 365 8.55 35.83 -0.90
C ALA A 365 8.91 37.25 -1.37
N GLU A 366 8.68 38.27 -0.55
CA GLU A 366 9.07 39.67 -0.85
C GLU A 366 10.59 39.82 -1.02
N VAL A 367 11.37 39.16 -0.16
CA VAL A 367 12.84 39.13 -0.27
C VAL A 367 13.36 38.11 -1.31
N LYS A 368 12.47 37.53 -2.13
CA LYS A 368 12.78 36.60 -3.23
C LYS A 368 13.54 35.34 -2.82
N GLN A 369 13.37 34.88 -1.58
CA GLN A 369 13.93 33.59 -1.12
C GLN A 369 13.06 32.40 -1.57
N ILE A 370 11.75 32.61 -1.69
CA ILE A 370 10.80 31.62 -2.21
C ILE A 370 9.83 32.28 -3.20
N ASN A 371 9.19 31.46 -4.02
CA ASN A 371 8.06 31.88 -4.85
C ASN A 371 6.78 31.34 -4.25
N ILE A 372 5.71 32.14 -4.27
CA ILE A 372 4.35 31.69 -3.93
C ILE A 372 3.66 31.23 -5.22
N CYS A 373 2.94 30.12 -5.16
CA CYS A 373 2.16 29.66 -6.31
C CYS A 373 0.95 30.57 -6.53
N ASP A 374 0.59 30.80 -7.79
CA ASP A 374 -0.71 31.38 -8.14
C ASP A 374 -1.84 30.55 -7.51
N THR A 375 -2.98 31.19 -7.22
CA THR A 375 -4.12 30.56 -6.55
C THR A 375 -4.48 29.26 -7.25
N VAL A 376 -4.17 28.15 -6.59
CA VAL A 376 -4.39 26.81 -7.12
C VAL A 376 -5.82 26.42 -6.82
N ASP A 377 -6.50 25.90 -7.82
CA ASP A 377 -7.71 25.13 -7.60
C ASP A 377 -7.33 23.76 -7.01
N ASP A 378 -7.26 23.67 -5.68
CA ASP A 378 -7.04 22.42 -4.94
C ASP A 378 -8.15 21.36 -5.22
N MET A 379 -9.22 21.73 -5.94
CA MET A 379 -10.27 20.79 -6.36
C MET A 379 -9.80 19.88 -7.50
N LYS A 380 -8.69 20.19 -8.19
CA LYS A 380 -8.17 19.36 -9.27
C LYS A 380 -7.35 18.17 -8.74
N PRO A 381 -7.61 16.94 -9.22
CA PRO A 381 -6.78 15.77 -8.91
C PRO A 381 -5.31 16.00 -9.26
N SER A 382 -4.41 15.61 -8.34
CA SER A 382 -2.98 15.59 -8.60
C SER A 382 -2.63 14.32 -9.39
N TRP A 383 -2.78 14.35 -10.71
CA TRP A 383 -2.48 13.20 -11.58
C TRP A 383 -1.73 13.65 -12.82
N LYS A 384 -0.50 13.13 -12.99
CA LYS A 384 0.45 13.57 -14.03
C LYS A 384 0.73 15.08 -14.05
N THR A 385 0.40 15.78 -12.96
CA THR A 385 0.64 17.21 -12.80
C THR A 385 2.14 17.45 -12.61
N PRO A 386 2.77 18.33 -13.40
CA PRO A 386 4.16 18.69 -13.19
C PRO A 386 4.40 19.28 -11.79
N LEU A 387 5.56 19.00 -11.22
CA LEU A 387 6.01 19.65 -9.99
C LEU A 387 6.10 21.16 -10.19
N ARG A 388 5.85 21.89 -9.12
CA ARG A 388 5.89 23.35 -9.11
C ARG A 388 7.01 23.82 -8.22
N ASN A 389 7.79 24.78 -8.71
CA ASN A 389 8.90 25.36 -7.95
C ASN A 389 8.45 26.56 -7.10
N CYS A 390 7.32 26.42 -6.41
CA CYS A 390 6.68 27.45 -5.59
C CYS A 390 6.00 26.82 -4.37
N ILE A 391 5.66 27.65 -3.37
CA ILE A 391 4.93 27.25 -2.18
C ILE A 391 3.45 27.60 -2.37
N PRO A 392 2.52 26.62 -2.28
CA PRO A 392 1.10 26.90 -2.42
C PRO A 392 0.63 27.79 -1.27
N ARG A 393 -0.07 28.88 -1.62
CA ARG A 393 -0.73 29.73 -0.63
C ARG A 393 -2.14 29.20 -0.37
N ARG A 394 -2.53 29.11 0.91
CA ARG A 394 -3.92 28.85 1.26
C ARG A 394 -4.81 30.00 0.79
N SER A 395 -6.01 29.67 0.30
CA SER A 395 -7.04 30.71 0.19
C SER A 395 -7.46 31.14 1.60
N ALA A 396 -7.67 32.45 1.82
CA ALA A 396 -8.12 33.00 3.10
C ALA A 396 -9.49 32.43 3.59
N GLN A 397 -10.19 31.69 2.73
CA GLN A 397 -11.48 31.05 2.99
C GLN A 397 -11.36 29.59 3.46
N THR A 398 -10.14 29.07 3.58
CA THR A 398 -9.82 27.76 4.16
C THR A 398 -9.30 27.97 5.58
N ASN A 399 -10.21 28.05 6.57
CA ASN A 399 -9.78 27.93 7.97
C ASN A 399 -9.07 26.58 8.15
N PRO A 400 -7.98 26.51 8.93
CA PRO A 400 -7.32 25.25 9.26
C PRO A 400 -8.37 24.38 9.95
N GLN A 401 -8.85 23.34 9.27
CA GLN A 401 -9.72 22.39 9.92
C GLN A 401 -8.83 21.55 10.82
N LYS A 402 -8.74 21.95 12.09
CA LYS A 402 -8.09 21.15 13.11
C LYS A 402 -8.83 19.80 13.14
N LEU A 403 -8.18 18.77 12.62
CA LEU A 403 -8.77 17.44 12.59
C LEU A 403 -8.91 16.92 14.02
N PRO A 404 -9.98 16.18 14.31
CA PRO A 404 -10.15 15.56 15.62
C PRO A 404 -9.09 14.44 15.83
N PRO A 405 -8.98 13.92 17.06
CA PRO A 405 -8.21 12.71 17.32
C PRO A 405 -8.63 11.57 16.39
N ARG A 406 -7.68 10.67 16.07
CA ARG A 406 -7.86 9.61 15.07
C ARG A 406 -9.16 8.80 15.23
N PRO A 407 -9.58 8.33 16.43
CA PRO A 407 -10.79 7.52 16.57
C PRO A 407 -12.06 8.22 16.04
N ASP A 408 -12.11 9.55 16.13
CA ASP A 408 -13.27 10.33 15.72
C ASP A 408 -13.24 10.69 14.23
N ARG A 409 -12.05 10.70 13.60
CA ARG A 409 -11.87 11.16 12.20
C ARG A 409 -12.75 10.40 11.21
N LEU A 410 -13.01 9.12 11.43
CA LEU A 410 -13.79 8.28 10.51
C LEU A 410 -15.26 8.71 10.40
N SER A 411 -15.80 9.33 11.45
CA SER A 411 -17.22 9.68 11.60
C SER A 411 -17.49 11.18 11.49
N VAL A 412 -16.44 12.01 11.40
CA VAL A 412 -16.58 13.46 11.36
C VAL A 412 -16.67 13.96 9.93
N TYR A 413 -17.74 14.71 9.65
CA TYR A 413 -17.92 15.39 8.39
C TYR A 413 -16.89 16.53 8.22
N SER A 414 -16.14 16.48 7.11
CA SER A 414 -15.16 17.52 6.78
C SER A 414 -15.83 18.69 6.06
N LYS A 415 -15.50 19.95 6.42
CA LYS A 415 -16.03 21.13 5.71
C LYS A 415 -15.44 21.26 4.30
N SER A 416 -14.41 20.48 3.97
CA SER A 416 -13.91 20.37 2.61
C SER A 416 -14.92 19.69 1.67
N LEU A 417 -15.78 18.80 2.20
CA LEU A 417 -16.80 18.09 1.43
C LEU A 417 -17.90 19.01 0.89
N SER A 418 -18.31 20.02 1.67
CA SER A 418 -19.33 20.97 1.19
C SER A 418 -18.86 21.79 0.00
N LYS A 419 -17.55 22.04 -0.12
CA LYS A 419 -16.95 22.76 -1.26
C LYS A 419 -17.07 22.00 -2.58
N ILE A 420 -17.12 20.68 -2.52
CA ILE A 420 -17.28 19.80 -3.67
C ILE A 420 -18.73 19.29 -3.83
N GLY A 421 -19.68 19.90 -3.09
CA GLY A 421 -21.12 19.65 -3.24
C GLY A 421 -21.68 18.47 -2.46
N ILE A 422 -20.90 17.84 -1.57
CA ILE A 422 -21.35 16.70 -0.76
C ILE A 422 -21.94 17.22 0.55
N THR A 423 -23.13 16.76 0.94
CA THR A 423 -23.81 17.21 2.17
C THR A 423 -23.53 16.30 3.38
N GLU A 424 -23.88 16.76 4.58
CA GLU A 424 -23.77 15.95 5.81
C GLU A 424 -24.67 14.71 5.77
N GLU A 425 -25.86 14.83 5.16
CA GLU A 425 -26.80 13.75 4.95
C GLU A 425 -26.24 12.71 3.97
N GLU A 426 -25.63 13.16 2.87
CA GLU A 426 -24.97 12.27 1.91
C GLU A 426 -23.81 11.51 2.56
N PHE A 427 -22.96 12.19 3.33
CA PHE A 427 -21.87 11.56 4.09
C PHE A 427 -22.38 10.49 5.07
N SER A 428 -23.43 10.82 5.83
CA SER A 428 -24.00 9.91 6.83
C SER A 428 -24.68 8.70 6.19
N SER A 429 -25.43 8.92 5.11
CA SER A 429 -26.09 7.85 4.37
C SER A 429 -25.09 6.91 3.68
N ASP A 430 -23.98 7.44 3.16
CA ASP A 430 -22.88 6.65 2.59
C ASP A 430 -22.26 5.71 3.65
N ALA A 431 -21.97 6.23 4.85
CA ALA A 431 -21.40 5.44 5.94
C ALA A 431 -22.34 4.29 6.38
N ILE A 432 -23.64 4.57 6.51
CA ILE A 432 -24.65 3.55 6.88
C ILE A 432 -24.77 2.50 5.76
N PHE A 433 -24.83 2.95 4.51
CA PHE A 433 -24.93 2.07 3.35
C PHE A 433 -23.75 1.10 3.32
N TRP A 434 -22.52 1.60 3.35
CA TRP A 434 -21.33 0.75 3.25
C TRP A 434 -21.14 -0.17 4.45
N LYS A 435 -21.50 0.27 5.66
CA LYS A 435 -21.52 -0.61 6.84
C LYS A 435 -22.41 -1.84 6.62
N ASN A 436 -23.59 -1.64 6.04
CA ASN A 436 -24.52 -2.74 5.75
C ASN A 436 -24.00 -3.62 4.60
N GLN A 437 -23.54 -3.01 3.50
CA GLN A 437 -23.08 -3.77 2.33
C GLN A 437 -21.83 -4.59 2.63
N ALA A 438 -20.85 -4.04 3.36
CA ALA A 438 -19.67 -4.80 3.78
C ALA A 438 -20.05 -6.05 4.59
N GLY A 439 -21.03 -5.93 5.49
CA GLY A 439 -21.57 -7.06 6.24
C GLY A 439 -22.23 -8.13 5.37
N HIS A 440 -22.92 -7.74 4.28
CA HIS A 440 -23.45 -8.70 3.30
C HIS A 440 -22.32 -9.37 2.52
N TYR A 441 -21.34 -8.60 2.03
CA TYR A 441 -20.22 -9.13 1.26
C TYR A 441 -19.43 -10.17 2.05
N TRP A 442 -19.11 -9.90 3.32
CA TRP A 442 -18.40 -10.87 4.17
C TRP A 442 -19.16 -12.19 4.33
N LYS A 443 -20.48 -12.14 4.46
CA LYS A 443 -21.34 -13.33 4.54
C LYS A 443 -21.36 -14.10 3.22
N LEU A 444 -21.50 -13.40 2.10
CA LEU A 444 -21.55 -14.02 0.76
C LEU A 444 -20.22 -14.68 0.39
N MET A 445 -19.09 -14.04 0.71
CA MET A 445 -17.76 -14.61 0.46
C MET A 445 -17.42 -15.79 1.38
N ASN A 446 -18.14 -15.96 2.50
CA ASN A 446 -17.94 -17.02 3.48
C ASN A 446 -16.47 -17.17 3.93
N ILE A 447 -15.88 -16.06 4.37
CA ILE A 447 -14.48 -15.93 4.78
C ILE A 447 -14.33 -15.59 6.26
N ASN A 448 -13.16 -15.91 6.83
CA ASN A 448 -12.78 -15.47 8.16
C ASN A 448 -12.15 -14.06 8.14
N GLU A 449 -12.03 -13.44 9.31
CA GLU A 449 -11.50 -12.08 9.47
C GLU A 449 -10.07 -11.88 8.94
N THR A 450 -9.24 -12.92 9.00
CA THR A 450 -7.82 -12.87 8.59
C THR A 450 -7.56 -13.40 7.18
N ASP A 451 -8.61 -13.81 6.46
CA ASP A 451 -8.47 -14.35 5.09
C ASP A 451 -8.23 -13.24 4.06
N ILE A 452 -8.58 -12.00 4.40
CA ILE A 452 -8.37 -10.79 3.59
C ILE A 452 -7.46 -9.85 4.37
N ARG A 453 -6.44 -9.29 3.71
CA ARG A 453 -5.54 -8.29 4.30
C ARG A 453 -5.39 -7.06 3.42
N ASN A 454 -5.05 -7.26 2.15
CA ASN A 454 -4.81 -6.21 1.18
C ASN A 454 -6.10 -5.94 0.40
N VAL A 455 -6.74 -4.79 0.65
CA VAL A 455 -7.98 -4.40 -0.03
C VAL A 455 -7.73 -3.20 -0.92
N MET A 456 -8.38 -3.15 -2.08
CA MET A 456 -8.45 -1.95 -2.91
C MET A 456 -9.90 -1.62 -3.22
N ASP A 457 -10.28 -0.39 -2.87
CA ASP A 457 -11.54 0.19 -3.33
C ASP A 457 -11.25 1.03 -4.57
N MET A 458 -11.65 0.50 -5.72
CA MET A 458 -11.26 1.03 -7.03
C MET A 458 -12.01 2.32 -7.39
N ASN A 459 -13.14 2.58 -6.73
CA ASN A 459 -13.91 3.81 -6.84
C ASN A 459 -14.44 4.22 -5.47
N ALA A 460 -13.55 4.75 -4.63
CA ALA A 460 -13.78 4.92 -3.21
C ALA A 460 -14.73 6.05 -2.83
N PHE A 461 -15.05 6.96 -3.76
CA PHE A 461 -15.81 8.18 -3.48
C PHE A 461 -15.23 8.90 -2.24
N ILE A 462 -15.92 8.91 -1.09
CA ILE A 462 -15.46 9.51 0.18
C ILE A 462 -14.88 8.51 1.20
N GLY A 463 -14.65 7.25 0.80
CA GLY A 463 -14.01 6.21 1.60
C GLY A 463 -14.95 5.44 2.54
N GLY A 464 -16.26 5.47 2.32
CA GLY A 464 -17.23 4.80 3.19
C GLY A 464 -17.04 3.28 3.30
N PHE A 465 -16.65 2.62 2.20
CA PHE A 465 -16.33 1.18 2.23
C PHE A 465 -15.13 0.89 3.12
N ALA A 466 -14.04 1.66 3.02
CA ALA A 466 -12.88 1.49 3.90
C ALA A 466 -13.24 1.70 5.38
N VAL A 467 -14.09 2.68 5.70
CA VAL A 467 -14.58 2.89 7.07
C VAL A 467 -15.39 1.71 7.58
N ALA A 468 -16.21 1.08 6.74
CA ALA A 468 -16.95 -0.12 7.10
C ALA A 468 -16.03 -1.31 7.46
N LEU A 469 -14.80 -1.33 6.95
CA LEU A 469 -13.81 -2.38 7.23
C LEU A 469 -12.84 -2.05 8.36
N ASN A 470 -12.95 -0.88 9.00
CA ASN A 470 -11.96 -0.40 9.96
C ASN A 470 -11.81 -1.28 11.22
N SER A 471 -12.80 -2.11 11.54
CA SER A 471 -12.72 -3.07 12.65
C SER A 471 -11.97 -4.36 12.30
N LEU A 472 -11.66 -4.57 11.02
CA LEU A 472 -10.96 -5.75 10.53
C LEU A 472 -9.46 -5.45 10.37
N PRO A 473 -8.58 -6.47 10.43
CA PRO A 473 -7.13 -6.28 10.29
C PRO A 473 -6.71 -6.07 8.82
N VAL A 474 -7.45 -5.26 8.06
CA VAL A 474 -7.19 -4.94 6.65
C VAL A 474 -6.56 -3.57 6.49
N TRP A 475 -5.94 -3.33 5.34
CA TRP A 475 -5.64 -1.98 4.89
C TRP A 475 -6.28 -1.78 3.53
N VAL A 476 -6.81 -0.58 3.29
CA VAL A 476 -7.57 -0.28 2.08
C VAL A 476 -6.84 0.79 1.29
N MET A 477 -6.44 0.46 0.06
CA MET A 477 -6.05 1.44 -0.94
C MET A 477 -7.31 2.06 -1.54
N ASN A 478 -7.65 3.28 -1.12
CA ASN A 478 -8.81 4.01 -1.63
C ASN A 478 -8.43 4.74 -2.92
N ILE A 479 -9.03 4.37 -4.04
CA ILE A 479 -8.78 5.00 -5.33
C ILE A 479 -9.91 5.96 -5.68
N VAL A 480 -9.53 7.20 -6.01
CA VAL A 480 -10.46 8.18 -6.60
C VAL A 480 -10.10 8.36 -8.07
N PRO A 481 -10.98 7.95 -9.00
CA PRO A 481 -10.79 8.17 -10.43
C PRO A 481 -10.53 9.64 -10.76
N VAL A 482 -9.55 9.91 -11.63
CA VAL A 482 -9.10 11.29 -11.93
C VAL A 482 -10.13 12.17 -12.64
N SER A 483 -11.15 11.55 -13.25
CA SER A 483 -12.28 12.26 -13.87
C SER A 483 -13.38 12.62 -12.87
N MET A 484 -13.28 12.17 -11.61
CA MET A 484 -14.20 12.54 -10.52
C MET A 484 -13.71 13.78 -9.76
N ASN A 485 -14.61 14.36 -8.96
CA ASN A 485 -14.27 15.41 -8.01
C ASN A 485 -13.20 14.91 -7.02
N ASN A 486 -12.34 15.82 -6.54
CA ASN A 486 -11.35 15.53 -5.51
C ASN A 486 -12.01 15.25 -4.15
N THR A 487 -12.54 14.04 -3.99
CA THR A 487 -13.02 13.48 -2.71
C THR A 487 -11.89 12.85 -1.91
N LEU A 488 -10.71 12.66 -2.51
CA LEU A 488 -9.56 12.04 -1.87
C LEU A 488 -9.03 12.89 -0.69
N SER A 489 -9.16 14.22 -0.75
CA SER A 489 -8.85 15.09 0.39
C SER A 489 -9.66 14.71 1.64
N ALA A 490 -10.95 14.42 1.48
CA ALA A 490 -11.82 14.00 2.56
C ALA A 490 -11.47 12.60 3.10
N ILE A 491 -11.02 11.69 2.24
CA ILE A 491 -10.49 10.38 2.67
C ILE A 491 -9.29 10.57 3.60
N TYR A 492 -8.35 11.45 3.24
CA TYR A 492 -7.18 11.78 4.09
C TYR A 492 -7.56 12.55 5.37
N ASP A 493 -8.61 13.38 5.34
CA ASP A 493 -9.14 14.03 6.55
C ASP A 493 -9.72 13.01 7.54
N ARG A 494 -10.26 11.89 7.04
CA ARG A 494 -10.75 10.77 7.85
C ARG A 494 -9.64 9.87 8.42
N GLY A 495 -8.37 10.11 8.08
CA GLY A 495 -7.25 9.28 8.52
C GLY A 495 -6.99 8.04 7.65
N LEU A 496 -7.58 7.98 6.46
CA LEU A 496 -7.45 6.87 5.52
C LEU A 496 -6.45 7.20 4.41
N ILE A 497 -5.85 6.16 3.82
CA ILE A 497 -4.88 6.29 2.73
C ILE A 497 -5.51 5.99 1.37
N GLY A 498 -4.98 6.62 0.32
CA GLY A 498 -5.48 6.44 -1.04
C GLY A 498 -4.67 7.19 -2.09
N ALA A 499 -5.05 7.05 -3.35
CA ALA A 499 -4.38 7.70 -4.47
C ALA A 499 -5.37 8.07 -5.58
N PHE A 500 -5.04 9.11 -6.34
CA PHE A 500 -5.68 9.36 -7.63
C PHE A 500 -5.18 8.36 -8.67
N HIS A 501 -6.07 7.90 -9.52
CA HIS A 501 -5.70 7.01 -10.62
C HIS A 501 -6.64 7.14 -11.81
N ASP A 502 -6.12 6.87 -13.00
CA ASP A 502 -6.90 6.68 -14.21
C ASP A 502 -6.89 5.20 -14.60
N TRP A 503 -8.03 4.52 -14.47
CA TRP A 503 -8.17 3.10 -14.78
C TRP A 503 -8.06 2.76 -16.26
N CYS A 504 -7.93 3.77 -17.14
CA CYS A 504 -7.48 3.58 -18.52
C CYS A 504 -5.98 3.28 -18.63
N GLU A 505 -5.27 3.26 -17.51
CA GLU A 505 -3.88 2.84 -17.43
C GLU A 505 -3.66 1.82 -16.30
N PRO A 506 -2.70 0.88 -16.44
CA PRO A 506 -2.41 -0.12 -15.40
C PRO A 506 -1.94 0.48 -14.08
N PHE A 507 -2.43 0.06 -12.91
CA PHE A 507 -2.06 0.62 -11.61
C PHE A 507 -0.58 0.39 -11.25
N SER A 508 0.04 1.31 -10.51
CA SER A 508 1.47 1.24 -10.14
C SER A 508 1.74 0.27 -8.97
N THR A 509 1.46 -1.01 -9.19
CA THR A 509 1.65 -2.09 -8.21
C THR A 509 2.15 -3.38 -8.86
N TYR A 510 2.70 -4.29 -8.06
CA TYR A 510 3.10 -5.62 -8.50
C TYR A 510 1.86 -6.50 -8.79
N PRO A 511 1.96 -7.47 -9.70
CA PRO A 511 0.89 -8.46 -9.87
C PRO A 511 0.61 -9.21 -8.56
N ARG A 512 -0.62 -9.69 -8.37
CA ARG A 512 -1.04 -10.50 -7.22
C ARG A 512 -0.80 -9.81 -5.87
N THR A 513 -1.20 -8.55 -5.78
CA THR A 513 -1.04 -7.72 -4.58
C THR A 513 -2.24 -7.79 -3.65
N TYR A 514 -3.46 -7.76 -4.19
CA TYR A 514 -4.68 -7.57 -3.40
C TYR A 514 -5.42 -8.89 -3.18
N ASP A 515 -6.00 -9.05 -1.99
CA ASP A 515 -6.87 -10.17 -1.63
C ASP A 515 -8.33 -9.87 -1.99
N LEU A 516 -8.71 -8.58 -2.00
CA LEU A 516 -10.04 -8.11 -2.34
C LEU A 516 -9.98 -6.84 -3.21
N LEU A 517 -10.64 -6.87 -4.36
CA LEU A 517 -10.95 -5.69 -5.17
C LEU A 517 -12.43 -5.35 -5.05
N HIS A 518 -12.75 -4.09 -4.79
CA HIS A 518 -14.11 -3.58 -4.76
C HIS A 518 -14.31 -2.55 -5.86
N ALA A 519 -15.27 -2.79 -6.75
CA ALA A 519 -15.61 -1.93 -7.88
C ALA A 519 -17.08 -1.54 -7.81
N ASN A 520 -17.34 -0.30 -7.41
CA ASN A 520 -18.67 0.28 -7.34
C ASN A 520 -18.88 1.30 -8.47
N HIS A 521 -19.76 0.97 -9.42
CA HIS A 521 -20.03 1.72 -10.65
C HIS A 521 -18.77 2.16 -11.41
N LEU A 522 -17.70 1.36 -11.31
CA LEU A 522 -16.41 1.68 -11.91
C LEU A 522 -16.50 1.59 -13.43
N PHE A 523 -17.07 0.52 -13.97
CA PHE A 523 -17.09 0.31 -15.41
C PHE A 523 -18.04 1.29 -16.09
N THR A 524 -19.18 1.57 -15.46
CA THR A 524 -20.10 2.61 -15.94
C THR A 524 -19.42 3.99 -16.01
N HIS A 525 -18.58 4.33 -15.04
CA HIS A 525 -17.82 5.58 -15.04
C HIS A 525 -16.87 5.69 -16.24
N TYR A 526 -16.35 4.57 -16.75
CA TYR A 526 -15.41 4.52 -17.87
C TYR A 526 -16.03 4.11 -19.22
N LYS A 527 -17.35 3.85 -19.29
CA LYS A 527 -17.99 3.25 -20.48
C LYS A 527 -17.90 4.10 -21.75
N ASP A 528 -17.84 5.43 -21.60
CA ASP A 528 -17.89 6.40 -22.70
C ASP A 528 -16.49 6.93 -23.10
N HIS A 529 -15.40 6.35 -22.57
CA HIS A 529 -14.03 6.80 -22.84
C HIS A 529 -13.46 6.33 -24.20
N GLY A 530 -14.27 5.71 -25.04
CA GLY A 530 -13.92 5.28 -26.39
C GLY A 530 -12.97 4.08 -26.44
N GLU A 531 -12.36 3.83 -27.61
CA GLU A 531 -11.53 2.63 -27.84
C GLU A 531 -10.26 2.56 -26.99
N GLY A 532 -9.88 3.67 -26.36
CA GLY A 532 -8.69 3.76 -25.51
C GLY A 532 -8.83 3.14 -24.13
N CYS A 533 -10.05 2.74 -23.73
CA CYS A 533 -10.34 2.26 -22.38
C CYS A 533 -11.63 1.44 -22.37
N LEU A 534 -11.52 0.12 -22.52
CA LEU A 534 -12.67 -0.77 -22.54
C LEU A 534 -12.80 -1.58 -21.23
N LEU A 535 -13.98 -2.14 -21.00
CA LEU A 535 -14.27 -2.99 -19.85
C LEU A 535 -13.26 -4.14 -19.72
N GLU A 536 -12.88 -4.75 -20.84
CA GLU A 536 -11.91 -5.84 -20.87
C GLU A 536 -10.49 -5.39 -20.45
N ASP A 537 -10.12 -4.12 -20.71
CA ASP A 537 -8.84 -3.55 -20.26
C ASP A 537 -8.81 -3.43 -18.74
N ILE A 538 -9.90 -2.95 -18.13
CA ILE A 538 -10.05 -2.84 -16.68
C ILE A 538 -10.09 -4.23 -16.04
N MET A 539 -10.84 -5.19 -16.61
CA MET A 539 -10.86 -6.58 -16.13
C MET A 539 -9.48 -7.23 -16.16
N LEU A 540 -8.67 -6.98 -17.20
CA LEU A 540 -7.31 -7.49 -17.27
C LEU A 540 -6.40 -6.89 -16.19
N GLU A 541 -6.55 -5.60 -15.91
CA GLU A 541 -5.82 -4.96 -14.82
C GLU A 541 -6.23 -5.52 -13.45
N MET A 542 -7.54 -5.72 -13.22
CA MET A 542 -8.05 -6.39 -12.03
C MET A 542 -7.45 -7.79 -11.87
N ASP A 543 -7.40 -8.57 -12.96
CA ASP A 543 -6.79 -9.91 -12.95
C ASP A 543 -5.30 -9.85 -12.57
N ARG A 544 -4.56 -8.89 -13.11
CA ARG A 544 -3.14 -8.73 -12.84
C ARG A 544 -2.88 -8.50 -11.36
N ILE A 545 -3.67 -7.62 -10.71
CA ILE A 545 -3.39 -7.16 -9.35
C ILE A 545 -4.05 -8.01 -8.26
N ILE A 546 -5.11 -8.77 -8.55
CA ILE A 546 -5.74 -9.69 -7.59
C ILE A 546 -4.90 -10.97 -7.42
N ARG A 547 -4.81 -11.46 -6.18
CA ARG A 547 -4.16 -12.73 -5.84
C ARG A 547 -4.98 -13.94 -6.32
N PRO A 548 -4.34 -15.09 -6.56
CA PRO A 548 -5.05 -16.36 -6.68
C PRO A 548 -5.95 -16.58 -5.46
N GLN A 549 -7.17 -17.04 -5.69
CA GLN A 549 -8.25 -17.19 -4.70
C GLN A 549 -8.78 -15.87 -4.09
N GLY A 550 -8.25 -14.72 -4.50
CA GLY A 550 -8.75 -13.41 -4.10
C GLY A 550 -10.13 -13.11 -4.68
N PHE A 551 -10.85 -12.21 -4.02
CA PHE A 551 -12.22 -11.86 -4.33
C PHE A 551 -12.31 -10.54 -5.09
N ILE A 552 -13.28 -10.44 -5.99
CA ILE A 552 -13.60 -9.24 -6.74
C ILE A 552 -15.09 -8.99 -6.61
N ILE A 553 -15.46 -7.85 -6.05
CA ILE A 553 -16.86 -7.45 -5.86
C ILE A 553 -17.17 -6.38 -6.89
N ILE A 554 -18.16 -6.64 -7.74
CA ILE A 554 -18.57 -5.71 -8.81
C ILE A 554 -20.05 -5.39 -8.63
N ARG A 555 -20.34 -4.12 -8.37
CA ARG A 555 -21.67 -3.53 -8.32
C ARG A 555 -21.75 -2.49 -9.41
N ASP A 556 -22.57 -2.70 -10.43
CA ASP A 556 -22.61 -1.85 -11.62
C ASP A 556 -23.95 -2.02 -12.38
N GLU A 557 -24.14 -1.27 -13.47
CA GLU A 557 -25.33 -1.39 -14.34
C GLU A 557 -25.55 -2.84 -14.83
N GLU A 558 -26.81 -3.23 -15.07
CA GLU A 558 -27.18 -4.60 -15.49
C GLU A 558 -26.46 -5.05 -16.78
N SER A 559 -26.30 -4.12 -17.73
CA SER A 559 -25.60 -4.38 -18.99
C SER A 559 -24.12 -4.73 -18.77
N ILE A 560 -23.47 -4.05 -17.82
CA ILE A 560 -22.08 -4.28 -17.42
C ILE A 560 -21.97 -5.60 -16.67
N THR A 561 -22.78 -5.82 -15.63
CA THR A 561 -22.70 -7.04 -14.82
C THR A 561 -22.98 -8.29 -15.66
N SER A 562 -23.95 -8.23 -16.57
CA SER A 562 -24.21 -9.30 -17.54
C SER A 562 -23.00 -9.57 -18.46
N ARG A 563 -22.36 -8.51 -18.95
CA ARG A 563 -21.15 -8.63 -19.78
C ARG A 563 -19.98 -9.23 -19.01
N VAL A 564 -19.75 -8.79 -17.76
CA VAL A 564 -18.70 -9.34 -16.89
C VAL A 564 -18.97 -10.80 -16.59
N GLN A 565 -20.21 -11.19 -16.27
CA GLN A 565 -20.56 -12.58 -15.99
C GLN A 565 -20.26 -13.51 -17.17
N HIS A 566 -20.43 -13.02 -18.40
CA HIS A 566 -20.06 -13.78 -19.61
C HIS A 566 -18.54 -13.86 -19.83
N LEU A 567 -17.79 -12.81 -19.51
CA LEU A 567 -16.35 -12.73 -19.76
C LEU A 567 -15.50 -13.35 -18.67
N ALA A 568 -15.88 -13.23 -17.40
CA ALA A 568 -15.08 -13.61 -16.25
C ALA A 568 -14.59 -15.08 -16.28
N PRO A 569 -15.37 -16.08 -16.76
CA PRO A 569 -14.85 -17.43 -16.93
C PRO A 569 -13.64 -17.51 -17.90
N LYS A 570 -13.58 -16.66 -18.93
CA LYS A 570 -12.44 -16.56 -19.87
C LYS A 570 -11.18 -16.00 -19.20
N PHE A 571 -11.32 -15.25 -18.11
CA PHE A 571 -10.25 -14.77 -17.24
C PHE A 571 -9.90 -15.76 -16.12
N LEU A 572 -10.47 -16.97 -16.14
CA LEU A 572 -10.31 -17.97 -15.07
C LEU A 572 -10.87 -17.51 -13.72
N TRP A 573 -11.98 -16.76 -13.75
CA TRP A 573 -12.71 -16.37 -12.54
C TRP A 573 -13.97 -17.22 -12.38
N GLU A 574 -14.29 -17.55 -11.14
CA GLU A 574 -15.59 -18.04 -10.72
C GLU A 574 -16.47 -16.83 -10.41
N VAL A 575 -17.76 -16.87 -10.78
CA VAL A 575 -18.67 -15.74 -10.60
C VAL A 575 -19.98 -16.20 -10.01
N GLU A 576 -20.39 -15.56 -8.93
CA GLU A 576 -21.72 -15.66 -8.36
C GLU A 576 -22.44 -14.32 -8.48
N SER A 577 -23.68 -14.34 -8.94
CA SER A 577 -24.53 -13.16 -9.01
C SER A 577 -25.52 -13.17 -7.86
N HIS A 578 -25.54 -12.07 -7.11
CA HIS A 578 -26.44 -11.86 -5.98
C HIS A 578 -27.25 -10.57 -6.21
N VAL A 579 -28.40 -10.46 -5.56
CA VAL A 579 -29.25 -9.26 -5.64
C VAL A 579 -29.19 -8.54 -4.30
N LEU A 580 -28.76 -7.28 -4.30
CA LEU A 580 -28.63 -6.45 -3.11
C LEU A 580 -29.28 -5.08 -3.33
N GLU A 581 -29.64 -4.40 -2.25
CA GLU A 581 -30.16 -3.03 -2.33
C GLU A 581 -29.03 -2.02 -2.61
N ASN A 582 -29.33 -1.05 -3.46
CA ASN A 582 -28.51 0.12 -3.76
C ASN A 582 -28.83 1.29 -2.80
N LYS A 583 -28.19 2.45 -2.99
CA LYS A 583 -28.39 3.62 -2.12
C LYS A 583 -29.83 4.15 -2.15
N GLU A 584 -30.52 4.01 -3.28
CA GLU A 584 -31.92 4.38 -3.46
C GLU A 584 -32.91 3.28 -3.02
N LYS A 585 -32.43 2.23 -2.33
CA LYS A 585 -33.22 1.05 -1.90
C LYS A 585 -33.87 0.29 -3.05
N LYS A 586 -33.31 0.38 -4.24
CA LYS A 586 -33.66 -0.45 -5.39
C LYS A 586 -32.73 -1.66 -5.41
N THR A 587 -33.24 -2.79 -5.86
CA THR A 587 -32.43 -4.00 -6.05
C THR A 587 -31.55 -3.87 -7.28
N GLU A 588 -30.28 -4.22 -7.15
CA GLU A 588 -29.34 -4.31 -8.26
C GLU A 588 -28.50 -5.59 -8.16
N ALA A 589 -27.93 -6.01 -9.30
CA ALA A 589 -27.05 -7.17 -9.35
C ALA A 589 -25.67 -6.81 -8.80
N VAL A 590 -25.15 -7.68 -7.93
CA VAL A 590 -23.80 -7.62 -7.41
C VAL A 590 -23.11 -8.93 -7.71
N LEU A 591 -21.99 -8.87 -8.41
CA LEU A 591 -21.17 -10.02 -8.71
C LEU A 591 -20.12 -10.19 -7.61
N ILE A 592 -20.05 -11.41 -7.08
CA ILE A 592 -18.95 -11.86 -6.23
C ILE A 592 -18.12 -12.83 -7.09
N CYS A 593 -16.98 -12.36 -7.56
CA CYS A 593 -16.07 -13.16 -8.36
C CYS A 593 -14.89 -13.65 -7.52
N ARG A 594 -14.33 -14.80 -7.87
CA ARG A 594 -13.13 -15.36 -7.24
C ARG A 594 -12.13 -15.83 -8.29
N LYS A 595 -10.88 -15.35 -8.23
CA LYS A 595 -9.85 -15.78 -9.17
C LYS A 595 -9.41 -17.21 -8.87
N LYS A 596 -9.41 -18.10 -9.86
CA LYS A 596 -8.93 -19.48 -9.68
C LYS A 596 -7.43 -19.52 -9.41
N PHE A 597 -6.99 -20.54 -8.66
CA PHE A 597 -5.57 -20.85 -8.51
C PHE A 597 -5.16 -21.82 -9.63
N TRP A 598 -4.29 -21.34 -10.53
CA TRP A 598 -3.78 -22.09 -11.69
C TRP A 598 -2.28 -21.84 -11.85
N ALA A 599 -1.55 -22.77 -12.46
CA ALA A 599 -0.12 -22.65 -12.77
C ALA A 599 0.16 -23.16 -14.19
N LEU A 600 1.27 -22.73 -14.78
CA LEU A 600 1.76 -23.31 -16.02
C LEU A 600 2.34 -24.69 -15.71
N VAL A 601 1.93 -25.71 -16.48
CA VAL A 601 2.39 -27.09 -16.36
C VAL A 601 3.35 -27.42 -17.49
#